data_AF-A0A3Q3GYF0-F1
#
_entry.id   AF-A0A3Q3GYF0-F1
#
_cell.length_a   1.000
_cell.length_b   1.000
_cell.length_c   1.000
_cell.angle_alpha   90.00
_cell.angle_beta   90.00
_cell.angle_gamma   90.00
#
_symmetry.space_group_name_H-M   'P 1'
#
loop_
_entity.id
_entity.type
_entity.pdbx_description
1 polymer ?
#
loop_
_entity_poly.entity_id
_entity_poly.type
_entity_poly.pdbx_seq_one_letter_code
_entity_poly.pdbx_strand_id
1 'polypeptide(L)'
;MMQDSPDVDAEHNPSQSDLSMLSLSLDIQLSSPGFEDRLRALSAAELSEHLREAEVNIRRFSEELVQQLAIRDELDFEKEVKNSFISALIDVQNRQKEHRESLKKKKKLKGGAATGPGYLTTVIPYEKKGHPPSVEDLQILTKILQAMRDDSDKVPGLLTDYILNVFCPT
;
A
#
# COMPACT_ATOMS: atom_id res chain seq x y z
N MET A 1 16.87 -28.04 3.03
CA MET A 1 17.21 -27.21 4.20
C MET A 1 17.01 -25.76 3.77
N MET A 2 15.89 -25.16 4.17
CA MET A 2 15.63 -23.74 3.92
C MET A 2 16.21 -23.00 5.13
N GLN A 3 17.19 -22.15 4.88
CA GLN A 3 17.72 -21.25 5.89
C GLN A 3 16.90 -19.98 5.81
N ASP A 4 16.00 -19.79 6.79
CA ASP A 4 15.33 -18.51 7.01
C ASP A 4 16.38 -17.47 7.42
N SER A 5 16.40 -16.36 6.67
CA SER A 5 17.21 -15.19 7.03
C SER A 5 16.51 -14.41 8.12
N PRO A 6 17.23 -13.84 9.10
CA PRO A 6 16.60 -13.05 10.15
C PRO A 6 16.23 -11.69 9.57
N ASP A 7 14.93 -11.43 9.50
CA ASP A 7 14.37 -10.11 9.24
C ASP A 7 14.64 -9.25 10.48
N VAL A 8 15.65 -8.38 10.39
CA VAL A 8 16.10 -7.52 11.49
C VAL A 8 15.65 -6.08 11.29
N ASP A 9 14.49 -5.84 10.67
CA ASP A 9 13.86 -4.51 10.62
C ASP A 9 12.33 -4.61 10.71
N ALA A 10 11.81 -5.58 11.47
CA ALA A 10 10.45 -5.53 11.95
C ALA A 10 10.35 -4.45 13.03
N GLU A 11 10.25 -3.19 12.59
CA GLU A 11 9.67 -2.11 13.40
C GLU A 11 8.50 -2.68 14.19
N HIS A 12 8.55 -2.49 15.50
CA HIS A 12 7.59 -3.00 16.46
C HIS A 12 6.21 -2.43 16.13
N ASN A 13 5.47 -3.13 15.26
CA ASN A 13 4.11 -2.82 14.90
C ASN A 13 3.23 -3.32 16.05
N PRO A 14 2.69 -2.45 16.92
CA PRO A 14 1.78 -2.89 17.96
C PRO A 14 0.57 -3.49 17.25
N SER A 15 0.42 -4.81 17.35
CA SER A 15 -0.64 -5.53 16.66
C SER A 15 -1.99 -5.02 17.21
N GLN A 16 -3.08 -5.10 16.44
CA GLN A 16 -4.43 -4.71 16.92
C GLN A 16 -4.81 -5.38 18.26
N SER A 17 -4.23 -6.54 18.54
CA SER A 17 -4.29 -7.27 19.80
C SER A 17 -3.77 -6.46 20.99
N ASP A 18 -2.68 -5.68 20.83
CA ASP A 18 -2.01 -4.96 21.91
C ASP A 18 -2.83 -3.76 22.39
N LEU A 19 -3.48 -3.04 21.47
CA LEU A 19 -4.39 -1.94 21.80
C LEU A 19 -5.66 -2.44 22.52
N SER A 20 -6.17 -3.60 22.10
CA SER A 20 -7.32 -4.25 22.75
C SER A 20 -6.97 -4.70 24.18
N MET A 21 -5.75 -5.15 24.42
CA MET A 21 -5.23 -5.49 25.74
C MET A 21 -5.07 -4.27 26.66
N LEU A 22 -4.66 -3.12 26.11
CA LEU A 22 -4.60 -1.87 26.87
C LEU A 22 -6.00 -1.38 27.27
N SER A 23 -6.97 -1.42 26.35
CA SER A 23 -8.37 -1.10 26.63
C SER A 23 -8.94 -1.99 27.73
N LEU A 24 -8.74 -3.31 27.61
CA LEU A 24 -9.21 -4.28 28.60
C LEU A 24 -8.57 -4.05 29.98
N SER A 25 -7.28 -3.71 30.02
CA SER A 25 -6.56 -3.46 31.28
C SER A 25 -7.09 -2.21 32.01
N LEU A 26 -7.44 -1.16 31.25
CA LEU A 26 -8.03 0.06 31.78
C LEU A 26 -9.45 -0.19 32.30
N ASP A 27 -10.27 -0.94 31.56
CA ASP A 27 -11.62 -1.32 31.98
C ASP A 27 -11.62 -2.15 33.26
N ILE A 28 -10.65 -3.07 33.41
CA ILE A 28 -10.47 -3.88 34.63
C ILE A 28 -10.09 -3.00 35.83
N GLN A 29 -9.26 -1.98 35.64
CA GLN A 29 -8.87 -1.06 36.71
C GLN A 29 -10.04 -0.18 37.18
N LEU A 30 -10.82 0.39 36.26
CA LEU A 30 -11.97 1.22 36.60
C LEU A 30 -13.13 0.42 37.20
N SER A 31 -13.28 -0.86 36.81
CA SER A 31 -14.36 -1.74 37.28
C SER A 31 -14.03 -2.48 38.59
N SER A 32 -12.85 -2.25 39.17
CA SER A 32 -12.39 -2.96 40.36
C SER A 32 -13.22 -2.56 41.61
N PRO A 33 -13.85 -3.52 42.32
CA PRO A 33 -14.63 -3.21 43.52
C PRO A 33 -13.72 -2.61 44.60
N GLY A 34 -14.10 -1.45 45.13
CA GLY A 34 -13.31 -0.67 46.08
C GLY A 34 -12.38 0.38 45.46
N PHE A 35 -12.45 0.62 44.14
CA PHE A 35 -11.74 1.71 43.48
C PHE A 35 -12.10 3.09 44.06
N GLU A 36 -13.39 3.36 44.24
CA GLU A 36 -13.91 4.58 44.89
C GLU A 36 -13.38 4.76 46.33
N ASP A 37 -13.37 3.69 47.14
CA ASP A 37 -12.90 3.75 48.52
C ASP A 37 -11.38 4.02 48.60
N ARG A 38 -10.62 3.43 47.68
CA ARG A 38 -9.17 3.70 47.53
C ARG A 38 -8.90 5.13 47.09
N LEU A 39 -9.69 5.66 46.14
CA LEU A 39 -9.62 7.06 45.72
C LEU A 39 -9.90 8.03 46.87
N ARG A 40 -10.93 7.74 47.70
CA ARG A 40 -11.29 8.56 48.86
C ARG A 40 -10.25 8.52 49.98
N ALA A 41 -9.45 7.45 50.04
CA ALA A 41 -8.37 7.32 51.01
C ALA A 41 -7.10 8.11 50.64
N LEU A 42 -6.98 8.58 49.39
CA LEU A 42 -5.84 9.37 48.93
C LEU A 42 -5.95 10.82 49.40
N SER A 43 -4.81 11.43 49.68
CA SER A 43 -4.69 12.85 49.93
C SER A 43 -4.91 13.68 48.66
N ALA A 44 -5.23 14.96 48.83
CA ALA A 44 -5.38 15.88 47.70
C ALA A 44 -4.11 16.00 46.84
N ALA A 45 -2.92 15.85 47.45
CA ALA A 45 -1.65 15.88 46.74
C ALA A 45 -1.46 14.62 45.87
N GLU A 46 -1.75 13.44 46.41
CA GLU A 46 -1.67 12.17 45.68
C GLU A 46 -2.68 12.14 44.52
N LEU A 47 -3.91 12.62 44.75
CA LEU A 47 -4.93 12.70 43.71
C LEU A 47 -4.52 13.65 42.57
N SER A 48 -3.91 14.79 42.90
CA SER A 48 -3.41 15.74 41.91
C SER A 48 -2.26 15.16 41.08
N GLU A 49 -1.39 14.38 41.71
CA GLU A 49 -0.30 13.70 41.00
C GLU A 49 -0.81 12.60 40.07
N HIS A 50 -1.77 11.79 40.52
CA HIS A 50 -2.44 10.80 39.67
C HIS A 50 -3.17 11.45 38.48
N LEU A 51 -3.83 12.59 38.70
CA LEU A 51 -4.46 13.35 37.62
C LEU A 51 -3.41 13.84 36.62
N ARG A 52 -2.30 14.42 37.09
CA ARG A 52 -1.20 14.88 36.25
C ARG A 52 -0.60 13.73 35.44
N GLU A 53 -0.39 12.58 36.07
CA GLU A 53 0.10 11.38 35.40
C GLU A 53 -0.87 10.89 34.32
N ALA A 54 -2.16 10.82 34.63
CA ALA A 54 -3.19 10.47 33.66
C ALA A 54 -3.23 11.45 32.47
N GLU A 55 -3.13 12.75 32.72
CA GLU A 55 -3.07 13.77 31.65
C GLU A 55 -1.82 13.62 30.76
N VAL A 56 -0.65 13.35 31.36
CA VAL A 56 0.59 13.10 30.61
C VAL A 56 0.46 11.83 29.76
N ASN A 57 -0.10 10.77 30.33
CA ASN A 57 -0.32 9.50 29.63
C ASN A 57 -1.31 9.66 28.49
N ILE A 58 -2.44 10.36 28.71
CA ILE A 58 -3.42 10.65 27.65
C ILE A 58 -2.75 11.41 26.50
N ARG A 59 -1.95 12.44 26.79
CA ARG A 59 -1.22 13.18 25.75
C ARG A 59 -0.27 12.27 24.97
N ARG A 60 0.54 11.48 25.68
CA ARG A 60 1.48 10.54 25.06
C ARG A 60 0.75 9.53 24.15
N PHE A 61 -0.28 8.86 24.65
CA PHE A 61 -1.03 7.87 23.87
C PHE A 61 -1.76 8.51 22.69
N SER A 62 -2.26 9.75 22.84
CA SER A 62 -2.88 10.46 21.73
C SER A 62 -1.87 10.76 20.61
N GLU A 63 -0.63 11.11 20.96
CA GLU A 63 0.44 11.34 20.00
C GLU A 63 0.85 10.04 19.29
N GLU A 64 1.04 8.95 20.05
CA GLU A 64 1.32 7.62 19.49
C GLU A 64 0.19 7.18 18.55
N LEU A 65 -1.08 7.38 18.92
CA LEU A 65 -2.23 7.05 18.08
C LEU A 65 -2.21 7.84 16.75
N VAL A 66 -1.93 9.14 16.79
CA VAL A 66 -1.84 9.97 15.57
C VAL A 66 -0.74 9.45 14.64
N GLN A 67 0.42 9.09 15.19
CA GLN A 67 1.52 8.52 14.41
C GLN A 67 1.13 7.18 13.76
N GLN A 68 0.49 6.28 14.52
CA GLN A 68 0.03 4.99 14.00
C GLN A 68 -1.04 5.14 12.92
N LEU A 69 -1.96 6.11 13.05
CA LEU A 69 -2.94 6.41 12.01
C LEU A 69 -2.27 6.90 10.73
N ALA A 70 -1.26 7.76 10.83
CA ALA A 70 -0.51 8.23 9.67
C ALA A 70 0.22 7.09 8.95
N ILE A 71 0.87 6.18 9.69
CA ILE A 71 1.53 5.00 9.11
C ILE A 71 0.51 4.09 8.42
N ARG A 72 -0.64 3.86 9.05
CA ARG A 72 -1.71 3.06 8.45
C ARG A 72 -2.20 3.66 7.13
N ASP A 73 -2.42 4.98 7.09
CA ASP A 73 -2.89 5.66 5.89
C ASP A 73 -1.84 5.60 4.75
N GLU A 74 -0.54 5.69 5.06
CA GLU A 74 0.55 5.48 4.10
C GLU A 74 0.54 4.06 3.53
N LEU A 75 0.42 3.05 4.40
CA LEU A 75 0.35 1.65 3.97
C LEU A 75 -0.90 1.33 3.13
N ASP A 76 -2.04 1.93 3.49
CA ASP A 76 -3.28 1.81 2.71
C ASP A 76 -3.11 2.43 1.32
N PHE A 77 -2.46 3.59 1.23
CA PHE A 77 -2.11 4.22 -0.05
C PHE A 77 -1.18 3.34 -0.89
N GLU A 78 -0.09 2.80 -0.31
CA GLU A 78 0.80 1.90 -1.04
C GLU A 78 0.06 0.67 -1.58
N LYS A 79 -0.82 0.09 -0.76
CA LYS A 79 -1.63 -1.07 -1.12
C LYS A 79 -2.60 -0.71 -2.25
N GLU A 80 -3.23 0.45 -2.22
CA GLU A 80 -4.10 0.93 -3.29
C GLU A 80 -3.33 1.07 -4.61
N VAL A 81 -2.14 1.69 -4.59
CA VAL A 81 -1.28 1.83 -5.77
C VAL A 81 -0.89 0.45 -6.33
N LYS A 82 -0.42 -0.47 -5.46
CA LYS A 82 -0.05 -1.84 -5.86
C LYS A 82 -1.23 -2.60 -6.47
N ASN A 83 -2.42 -2.51 -5.87
CA ASN A 83 -3.61 -3.16 -6.39
C ASN A 83 -4.06 -2.56 -7.73
N SER A 84 -4.02 -1.24 -7.87
CA SER A 84 -4.33 -0.53 -9.11
C SER A 84 -3.39 -0.97 -10.25
N PHE A 85 -2.09 -1.08 -9.96
CA PHE A 85 -1.11 -1.61 -10.90
C PHE A 85 -1.42 -3.05 -11.32
N ILE A 86 -1.68 -3.95 -10.37
CA ILE A 86 -2.00 -5.36 -10.64
C ILE A 86 -3.24 -5.45 -11.54
N SER A 87 -4.31 -4.72 -11.22
CA SER A 87 -5.53 -4.70 -12.04
C SER A 87 -5.28 -4.19 -13.46
N ALA A 88 -4.56 -3.07 -13.60
CA ALA A 88 -4.23 -2.51 -14.93
C ALA A 88 -3.37 -3.48 -15.75
N LEU A 89 -2.41 -4.16 -15.12
CA LEU A 89 -1.55 -5.13 -15.78
C LEU A 89 -2.35 -6.34 -16.28
N ILE A 90 -3.24 -6.88 -15.43
CA ILE A 90 -4.12 -8.00 -15.79
C ILE A 90 -5.03 -7.61 -16.97
N ASP A 91 -5.62 -6.41 -16.94
CA ASP A 91 -6.46 -5.91 -18.03
C ASP A 91 -5.72 -5.86 -19.37
N VAL A 92 -4.52 -5.29 -19.39
CA VAL A 92 -3.68 -5.22 -20.60
C VAL A 92 -3.34 -6.62 -21.11
N GLN A 93 -2.94 -7.53 -20.22
CA GLN A 93 -2.62 -8.91 -20.56
C GLN A 93 -3.84 -9.66 -21.14
N ASN A 94 -5.02 -9.45 -20.56
CA ASN A 94 -6.27 -10.03 -21.06
C ASN A 94 -6.61 -9.51 -22.46
N ARG A 95 -6.55 -8.18 -22.67
CA ARG A 95 -6.76 -7.58 -24.01
C ARG A 95 -5.74 -8.09 -25.03
N GLN A 96 -4.47 -8.21 -24.67
CA GLN A 96 -3.44 -8.77 -25.54
C GLN A 96 -3.74 -10.23 -25.91
N LYS A 97 -4.23 -11.04 -24.95
CA LYS A 97 -4.65 -12.43 -25.20
C LYS A 97 -5.84 -12.49 -26.16
N GLU A 98 -6.87 -11.70 -25.95
CA GLU A 98 -8.05 -11.60 -26.82
C GLU A 98 -7.66 -11.17 -28.25
N HIS A 99 -6.79 -10.16 -28.37
CA HIS A 99 -6.28 -9.70 -29.65
C HIS A 99 -5.56 -10.84 -30.39
N ARG A 100 -4.69 -11.58 -29.71
CA ARG A 100 -3.99 -12.74 -30.28
C ARG A 100 -4.93 -13.87 -30.71
N GLU A 101 -6.00 -14.13 -29.96
CA GLU A 101 -7.01 -15.13 -30.31
C GLU A 101 -7.86 -14.71 -31.51
N SER A 102 -8.24 -13.42 -31.59
CA SER A 102 -9.00 -12.86 -32.71
C SER A 102 -8.24 -12.96 -34.05
N LEU A 103 -6.92 -12.75 -34.03
CA LEU A 103 -6.05 -12.90 -35.20
C LEU A 103 -5.98 -14.35 -35.69
N LYS A 104 -5.91 -15.32 -34.77
CA LYS A 104 -5.92 -16.76 -35.12
C LYS A 104 -7.23 -17.19 -35.77
N LYS A 105 -8.37 -16.62 -35.33
CA LYS A 105 -9.69 -16.86 -35.93
C LYS A 105 -9.81 -16.21 -37.33
N LYS A 106 -9.32 -14.98 -37.49
CA LYS A 106 -9.34 -14.26 -38.79
C LYS A 106 -8.46 -14.88 -39.87
N LYS A 107 -7.33 -15.50 -39.51
CA LYS A 107 -6.43 -16.19 -40.46
C LYS A 107 -7.09 -17.38 -41.18
N LYS A 108 -8.20 -17.93 -40.66
CA LYS A 108 -8.95 -19.01 -41.31
C LYS A 108 -9.93 -18.55 -42.40
N LEU A 109 -10.20 -17.25 -42.56
CA LEU A 109 -11.32 -16.79 -43.41
C LEU A 109 -10.98 -15.92 -44.63
N LYS A 110 -9.83 -15.21 -44.69
CA LYS A 110 -9.24 -14.65 -45.93
C LYS A 110 -8.04 -13.78 -45.55
N GLY A 111 -7.01 -13.78 -46.39
CA GLY A 111 -5.85 -12.91 -46.26
C GLY A 111 -6.26 -11.44 -46.23
N GLY A 112 -5.92 -10.75 -45.15
CA GLY A 112 -6.11 -9.32 -44.98
C GLY A 112 -5.35 -8.89 -43.73
N ALA A 113 -4.25 -8.17 -43.91
CA ALA A 113 -3.47 -7.59 -42.84
C ALA A 113 -4.35 -6.59 -42.07
N ALA A 114 -4.79 -6.98 -40.87
CA ALA A 114 -5.36 -6.06 -39.90
C ALA A 114 -4.31 -5.82 -38.80
N THR A 115 -3.20 -5.22 -39.20
CA THR A 115 -2.22 -4.62 -38.28
C THR A 115 -2.38 -3.11 -38.39
N GLY A 116 -3.46 -2.60 -37.78
CA GLY A 116 -3.51 -1.19 -37.40
C GLY A 116 -2.52 -0.95 -36.24
N PRO A 117 -1.99 0.27 -36.08
CA PRO A 117 -1.03 0.60 -35.04
C PRO A 117 -1.75 0.71 -33.70
N GLY A 118 -1.99 -0.43 -33.04
CA GLY A 118 -2.49 -0.47 -31.67
C GLY A 118 -1.33 -0.47 -30.69
N TYR A 119 -1.33 0.46 -29.75
CA TYR A 119 -0.34 0.53 -28.66
C TYR A 119 -0.42 -0.67 -27.71
N LEU A 120 -1.49 -1.47 -27.80
CA LEU A 120 -1.68 -2.68 -27.01
C LEU A 120 -0.56 -3.72 -27.20
N THR A 121 0.12 -3.75 -28.35
CA THR A 121 1.26 -4.67 -28.59
C THR A 121 2.62 -4.10 -28.18
N THR A 122 2.67 -2.85 -27.74
CA THR A 122 3.89 -2.20 -27.26
C THR A 122 4.37 -2.86 -25.96
N VAL A 123 5.67 -2.87 -25.73
CA VAL A 123 6.29 -3.44 -24.51
C VAL A 123 6.89 -2.31 -23.69
N ILE A 124 6.69 -2.36 -22.37
CA ILE A 124 7.32 -1.44 -21.42
C ILE A 124 8.66 -2.04 -21.00
N PRO A 125 9.80 -1.36 -21.19
CA PRO A 125 11.08 -1.82 -20.68
C PRO A 125 11.08 -1.95 -19.16
N TYR A 126 11.61 -3.05 -18.64
CA TYR A 126 11.70 -3.31 -17.21
C TYR A 126 13.01 -4.02 -16.88
N GLU A 127 13.71 -3.52 -15.87
CA GLU A 127 14.93 -4.14 -15.35
C GLU A 127 14.65 -4.74 -13.97
N LYS A 128 15.00 -6.01 -13.79
CA LYS A 128 14.84 -6.69 -12.51
C LYS A 128 16.02 -6.34 -11.59
N LYS A 129 15.96 -5.18 -10.93
CA LYS A 129 17.00 -4.64 -10.04
C LYS A 129 17.11 -5.32 -8.65
N GLY A 130 16.51 -6.50 -8.47
CA GLY A 130 16.53 -7.24 -7.19
C GLY A 130 15.64 -6.67 -6.09
N HIS A 131 15.26 -5.39 -6.16
CA HIS A 131 14.24 -4.77 -5.33
C HIS A 131 12.92 -4.58 -6.11
N PRO A 132 11.76 -4.55 -5.42
CA PRO A 132 10.50 -4.15 -6.04
C PRO A 132 10.55 -2.71 -6.57
N PRO A 133 9.70 -2.36 -7.57
CA PRO A 133 9.54 -0.97 -8.00
C PRO A 133 9.01 -0.08 -6.86
N SER A 134 9.40 1.19 -6.85
CA SER A 134 8.87 2.16 -5.89
C SER A 134 7.38 2.46 -6.14
N VAL A 135 6.70 3.05 -5.16
CA VAL A 135 5.29 3.48 -5.31
C VAL A 135 5.14 4.47 -6.47
N GLU A 136 6.09 5.38 -6.65
CA GLU A 136 6.12 6.33 -7.76
C GLU A 136 6.27 5.62 -9.12
N ASP A 137 7.21 4.68 -9.21
CA ASP A 137 7.40 3.87 -10.43
C ASP A 137 6.12 3.10 -10.78
N LEU A 138 5.47 2.49 -9.78
CA LEU A 138 4.21 1.78 -9.97
C LEU A 138 3.11 2.70 -10.49
N GLN A 139 3.02 3.95 -10.03
CA GLN A 139 2.05 4.91 -10.57
C GLN A 139 2.32 5.26 -12.03
N ILE A 140 3.60 5.47 -12.41
CA ILE A 140 3.99 5.75 -13.80
C ILE A 140 3.66 4.55 -14.69
N LEU A 141 4.06 3.35 -14.28
CA LEU A 141 3.76 2.11 -14.99
C LEU A 141 2.25 1.89 -15.12
N THR A 142 1.48 2.16 -14.08
CA THR A 142 0.01 2.07 -14.10
C THR A 142 -0.60 3.02 -15.13
N LYS A 143 -0.12 4.27 -15.20
CA LYS A 143 -0.57 5.24 -16.22
C LYS A 143 -0.28 4.75 -17.64
N ILE A 144 0.91 4.19 -17.88
CA ILE A 144 1.26 3.62 -19.19
C ILE A 144 0.35 2.44 -19.53
N LEU A 145 0.14 1.51 -18.59
CA LEU A 145 -0.73 0.34 -18.78
C LEU A 145 -2.18 0.76 -19.10
N GLN A 146 -2.74 1.74 -18.39
CA GLN A 146 -4.06 2.27 -18.68
C GLN A 146 -4.13 2.93 -20.07
N ALA A 147 -3.13 3.74 -20.43
CA ALA A 147 -3.06 4.35 -21.76
C ALA A 147 -2.94 3.29 -22.87
N MET A 148 -2.17 2.22 -22.67
CA MET A 148 -2.06 1.09 -23.60
C MET A 148 -3.37 0.31 -23.71
N ARG A 149 -4.03 0.07 -22.57
CA ARG A 149 -5.35 -0.59 -22.54
C ARG A 149 -6.33 0.18 -23.41
N ASP A 150 -6.38 1.50 -23.26
CA ASP A 150 -7.35 2.38 -23.91
C ASP A 150 -6.90 2.85 -25.30
N ASP A 151 -5.80 2.31 -25.82
CA ASP A 151 -5.18 2.64 -27.12
C ASP A 151 -4.94 4.15 -27.31
N SER A 152 -4.52 4.81 -26.24
CA SER A 152 -4.32 6.26 -26.20
C SER A 152 -3.04 6.69 -26.94
N ASP A 153 -3.16 7.77 -27.69
CA ASP A 153 -2.08 8.53 -28.32
C ASP A 153 -1.01 9.07 -27.34
N LYS A 154 -1.27 9.03 -26.03
CA LYS A 154 -0.32 9.42 -24.98
C LYS A 154 0.75 8.37 -24.71
N VAL A 155 0.56 7.13 -25.17
CA VAL A 155 1.50 6.02 -24.89
C VAL A 155 2.96 6.36 -25.26
N PRO A 156 3.26 6.90 -26.46
CA PRO A 156 4.63 7.25 -26.84
C PRO A 156 5.28 8.28 -25.91
N GLY A 157 4.53 9.30 -25.49
CA GLY A 157 5.01 10.34 -24.57
C GLY A 157 5.29 9.76 -23.19
N LEU A 158 4.33 9.03 -22.62
CA LEU A 158 4.49 8.39 -21.31
C LEU A 158 5.65 7.40 -21.27
N LEU A 159 5.86 6.63 -22.35
CA LEU A 159 7.01 5.72 -22.45
C LEU A 159 8.33 6.47 -22.55
N THR A 160 8.37 7.57 -23.30
CA THR A 160 9.58 8.39 -23.45
C THR A 160 9.96 8.99 -22.10
N ASP A 161 9.00 9.57 -21.39
CA ASP A 161 9.22 10.15 -20.06
C ASP A 161 9.70 9.09 -19.06
N TYR A 162 9.09 7.91 -19.06
CA TYR A 162 9.52 6.79 -18.22
C TYR A 162 10.95 6.34 -18.56
N ILE A 163 11.28 6.22 -19.85
CA ILE A 163 12.61 5.77 -20.27
C ILE A 163 13.68 6.78 -19.83
N LEU A 164 13.44 8.06 -20.07
CA LEU A 164 14.43 9.11 -19.80
C LEU A 164 14.59 9.44 -18.31
N ASN A 165 13.51 9.33 -17.53
CA ASN A 165 13.54 9.78 -16.13
C ASN A 165 13.62 8.62 -15.12
N VAL A 166 13.18 7.41 -15.49
CA VAL A 166 13.09 6.26 -14.55
C VAL A 166 13.99 5.10 -14.96
N PHE A 167 13.89 4.66 -16.22
CA PHE A 167 14.64 3.49 -16.69
C PHE A 167 16.13 3.81 -16.92
N CYS A 168 16.41 4.96 -17.56
CA CYS A 168 17.74 5.46 -17.85
C CYS A 168 17.86 6.95 -17.44
N PRO A 169 17.83 7.24 -16.14
CA PRO A 169 18.03 8.61 -15.66
C PRO A 169 19.40 9.14 -16.13
N THR A 170 19.41 10.37 -16.64
CA THR A 170 20.62 11.08 -17.09
C THR A 170 21.33 11.76 -15.92
#